data_AF-A0A259SBE1-F1
#
_entry.id   AF-A0A259SBE1-F1
#
_cell.length_a   1.000
_cell.length_b   1.000
_cell.length_c   1.000
_cell.angle_alpha   90.00
_cell.angle_beta   90.00
_cell.angle_gamma   90.00
#
_symmetry.space_group_name_H-M   'P 1'
#
loop_
_entity.id
_entity.type
_entity.pdbx_description
1 polymer ?
#
loop_
_entity_poly.entity_id
_entity_poly.type
_entity_poly.pdbx_seq_one_letter_code
_entity_poly.pdbx_strand_id
1 'polypeptide(L)'
;DDAALQRTAQALAHQNVVDAQAPREYFDAVEQICLAHGGRPHWGKLHSLDADQLRERYPRFDDFLALRDRLDPERRFGNRYLERVLGA
;
A
#
# COMPACT_ATOMS: atom_id res chain seq x y z
N ASP A 1 17.41 7.58 20.33
CA ASP A 1 16.09 7.58 19.69
C ASP A 1 16.21 7.29 18.22
N ASP A 2 16.10 6.01 17.89
CA ASP A 2 16.29 5.44 16.55
C ASP A 2 15.00 5.45 15.71
N ALA A 3 13.88 5.91 16.28
CA ALA A 3 12.56 5.81 15.67
C ALA A 3 12.29 6.83 14.54
N ALA A 4 13.17 7.82 14.33
CA ALA A 4 12.93 8.91 13.39
C ALA A 4 13.60 8.74 12.02
N LEU A 5 14.37 7.67 11.79
CA LEU A 5 15.09 7.44 10.54
C LEU A 5 14.76 6.06 9.94
N GLN A 6 13.47 5.78 9.75
CA GLN A 6 13.04 4.85 8.70
C GLN A 6 13.33 5.50 7.35
N ARG A 7 14.60 5.42 6.94
CA ARG A 7 15.06 5.71 5.58
C ARG A 7 14.16 4.92 4.65
N THR A 8 13.38 5.62 3.83
CA THR A 8 12.56 5.03 2.79
C THR A 8 13.49 4.35 1.78
N ALA A 9 13.85 3.10 2.03
CA ALA A 9 14.52 2.28 1.05
C ALA A 9 13.49 1.93 -0.02
N GLN A 10 13.57 2.62 -1.16
CA GLN A 10 12.67 2.39 -2.28
C GLN A 10 13.23 1.23 -3.11
N ALA A 11 12.76 0.01 -2.84
CA ALA A 11 12.98 -1.11 -3.74
C ALA A 11 11.96 -1.01 -4.88
N LEU A 12 12.45 -0.76 -6.09
CA LEU A 12 11.62 -0.72 -7.30
C LEU A 12 11.77 -2.02 -8.07
N ALA A 13 10.86 -2.98 -7.81
CA ALA A 13 10.64 -4.06 -8.77
C ALA A 13 9.90 -3.47 -9.99
N HIS A 14 10.54 -3.52 -11.16
CA HIS A 14 9.92 -3.20 -12.44
C HIS A 14 10.00 -4.43 -13.33
N GLN A 15 8.84 -4.99 -13.67
CA GLN A 15 8.69 -5.89 -14.82
C GLN A 15 7.82 -5.17 -15.85
N ASN A 16 8.33 -5.06 -17.08
CA ASN A 16 7.52 -4.65 -18.23
C ASN A 16 6.73 -5.88 -18.69
N VAL A 17 5.51 -5.96 -18.23
CA VAL A 17 4.59 -7.05 -18.53
C VAL A 17 3.98 -6.78 -19.90
N VAL A 18 4.60 -7.30 -20.96
CA VAL A 18 4.02 -7.29 -22.33
C VAL A 18 2.90 -8.34 -22.45
N ASP A 19 2.84 -9.28 -21.50
CA ASP A 19 1.85 -10.35 -21.42
C ASP A 19 1.30 -10.42 -20.00
N ALA A 20 -0.01 -10.17 -19.81
CA ALA A 20 -0.69 -10.02 -18.52
C ALA A 20 -0.58 -11.25 -17.58
N GLN A 21 0.02 -12.33 -18.04
CA GLN A 21 0.37 -13.55 -17.32
C GLN A 21 1.78 -13.49 -16.71
N ALA A 22 2.18 -12.35 -16.12
CA ALA A 22 3.28 -12.39 -15.14
C ALA A 22 2.88 -13.42 -14.06
N PRO A 23 3.73 -14.42 -13.73
CA PRO A 23 3.32 -15.48 -12.81
C PRO A 23 3.01 -14.85 -11.46
N ARG A 24 1.73 -14.82 -11.09
CA ARG A 24 1.23 -14.25 -9.84
C ARG A 24 2.06 -14.73 -8.65
N GLU A 25 2.47 -15.99 -8.67
CA GLU A 25 3.36 -16.61 -7.71
C GLU A 25 4.71 -15.88 -7.54
N TYR A 26 5.33 -15.42 -8.62
CA TYR A 26 6.57 -14.63 -8.56
C TYR A 26 6.32 -13.27 -7.89
N PHE A 27 5.25 -12.59 -8.27
CA PHE A 27 4.91 -11.29 -7.68
C PHE A 27 4.62 -11.44 -6.18
N ASP A 28 3.81 -12.43 -5.81
CA ASP A 28 3.45 -12.72 -4.42
C ASP A 28 4.72 -13.04 -3.61
N ALA A 29 5.64 -13.86 -4.14
CA ALA A 29 6.91 -14.17 -3.49
C ALA A 29 7.78 -12.93 -3.26
N VAL A 30 7.91 -12.06 -4.26
CA VAL A 30 8.66 -10.79 -4.13
C VAL A 30 7.99 -9.86 -3.13
N GLU A 31 6.67 -9.74 -3.18
CA GLU A 31 5.90 -8.93 -2.23
C GLU A 31 6.13 -9.43 -0.80
N GLN A 32 6.03 -10.73 -0.54
CA GLN A 32 6.29 -11.29 0.79
C GLN A 32 7.68 -10.97 1.32
N ILE A 33 8.73 -11.07 0.47
CA ILE A 33 10.10 -10.70 0.86
C ILE A 33 10.17 -9.22 1.23
N CYS A 34 9.62 -8.33 0.39
CA CYS A 34 9.60 -6.90 0.68
C CYS A 34 8.84 -6.59 1.99
N LEU A 35 7.69 -7.23 2.21
CA LEU A 35 6.87 -7.04 3.40
C LEU A 35 7.56 -7.50 4.68
N ALA A 36 8.31 -8.61 4.64
CA ALA A 36 9.09 -9.11 5.77
C ALA A 36 10.16 -8.13 6.25
N HIS A 37 10.61 -7.22 5.38
CA HIS A 37 11.58 -6.16 5.68
C HIS A 37 10.93 -4.78 5.91
N GLY A 38 9.62 -4.72 6.19
CA GLY A 38 8.91 -3.46 6.43
C GLY A 38 8.64 -2.65 5.16
N GLY A 39 8.66 -3.31 4.00
CA GLY A 39 8.37 -2.69 2.71
C GLY A 39 6.96 -2.09 2.66
N ARG A 40 6.86 -0.96 1.95
CA ARG A 40 5.60 -0.26 1.66
C ARG A 40 5.38 -0.30 0.15
N PRO A 41 4.26 -0.87 -0.33
CA PRO A 41 4.01 -0.92 -1.76
C PRO A 41 3.83 0.49 -2.32
N HIS A 42 4.13 0.65 -3.61
CA HIS A 42 3.78 1.86 -4.32
C HIS A 42 2.28 1.83 -4.65
N TRP A 43 1.50 2.81 -4.16
CA TRP A 43 0.03 2.87 -4.33
C TRP A 43 -0.43 2.72 -5.79
N GLY A 44 0.30 3.32 -6.74
CA GLY A 44 -0.02 3.23 -8.18
C GLY A 44 0.44 1.96 -8.90
N LYS A 45 0.94 0.93 -8.19
CA LYS A 45 1.39 -0.35 -8.76
C LYS A 45 0.60 -1.52 -8.17
N LEU A 46 0.76 -2.70 -8.75
CA LEU A 46 0.20 -3.94 -8.21
C LEU A 46 0.69 -4.15 -6.76
N HIS A 47 -0.23 -4.48 -5.86
CA HIS A 47 0.04 -4.97 -4.50
C HIS A 47 -1.23 -5.60 -3.91
N SER A 48 -1.07 -6.58 -3.02
CA SER A 48 -2.19 -7.31 -2.42
C SER A 48 -2.73 -6.68 -1.13
N LEU A 49 -2.00 -5.73 -0.52
CA LEU A 49 -2.32 -5.24 0.82
C LEU A 49 -3.72 -4.61 0.97
N ASP A 50 -4.32 -4.84 2.13
CA ASP A 50 -5.56 -4.19 2.58
C ASP A 50 -5.31 -3.06 3.58
N ALA A 51 -6.40 -2.43 4.05
CA ALA A 51 -6.37 -1.31 4.98
C ALA A 51 -5.69 -1.64 6.32
N ASP A 52 -5.88 -2.85 6.87
CA ASP A 52 -5.31 -3.21 8.17
C ASP A 52 -3.79 -3.40 8.05
N GLN A 53 -3.34 -4.09 7.00
CA GLN A 53 -1.92 -4.28 6.71
C GLN A 53 -1.19 -2.96 6.39
N LEU A 54 -1.90 -2.00 5.78
CA LEU A 54 -1.39 -0.66 5.51
C LEU A 54 -1.40 0.21 6.78
N ARG A 55 -2.40 0.09 7.64
CA ARG A 55 -2.45 0.79 8.94
C ARG A 55 -1.22 0.48 9.79
N GLU A 56 -0.80 -0.78 9.84
CA GLU A 56 0.43 -1.19 10.54
C GLU A 56 1.71 -0.53 9.99
N ARG A 57 1.73 -0.21 8.68
CA ARG A 57 2.91 0.31 7.97
C ARG A 57 2.98 1.83 7.94
N TYR A 58 1.85 2.50 8.10
CA TYR A 58 1.73 3.96 8.05
C TYR A 58 1.25 4.48 9.42
N PRO A 59 2.16 4.96 10.29
CA PRO A 59 1.81 5.39 11.66
C PRO A 59 0.75 6.49 11.74
N ARG A 60 0.52 7.23 10.64
CA ARG A 60 -0.48 8.29 10.51
C ARG A 60 -1.65 7.91 9.62
N PHE A 61 -1.91 6.62 9.45
CA PHE A 61 -3.01 6.14 8.62
C PHE A 61 -4.36 6.64 9.13
N ASP A 62 -4.61 6.53 10.44
CA ASP A 62 -5.88 6.96 11.04
C ASP A 62 -6.05 8.49 11.03
N ASP A 63 -4.97 9.27 11.13
CA ASP A 63 -5.01 10.72 10.92
C ASP A 63 -5.53 11.07 9.51
N PHE A 64 -5.08 10.31 8.50
CA PHE A 64 -5.52 10.49 7.13
C PHE A 64 -6.99 10.09 6.95
N LEU A 65 -7.42 8.98 7.57
CA LEU A 65 -8.83 8.59 7.56
C LEU A 65 -9.72 9.66 8.20
N ALA A 66 -9.34 10.20 9.36
CA ALA A 66 -10.05 11.28 10.02
C ALA A 66 -10.13 12.55 9.14
N LEU A 67 -9.07 12.87 8.40
CA LEU A 67 -9.07 13.97 7.45
C LEU A 67 -10.02 13.70 6.28
N ARG A 68 -10.00 12.47 5.73
CA ARG A 68 -10.91 12.02 4.66
C ARG A 68 -12.37 12.12 5.10
N ASP A 69 -12.69 11.69 6.32
CA ASP A 69 -14.04 11.74 6.87
C ASP A 69 -14.56 13.17 7.00
N ARG A 70 -13.67 14.12 7.37
CA ARG A 70 -14.01 15.53 7.50
C ARG A 70 -14.19 16.24 6.15
N LEU A 71 -13.38 15.90 5.15
CA LEU A 71 -13.34 16.60 3.85
C LEU A 71 -14.18 15.94 2.76
N ASP A 72 -14.40 14.63 2.84
CA ASP A 72 -15.20 13.85 1.90
C ASP A 72 -16.16 12.91 2.65
N PRO A 73 -17.12 13.47 3.41
CA PRO A 73 -18.07 12.67 4.21
C PRO A 73 -19.00 11.81 3.34
N GLU A 74 -19.22 12.20 2.09
CA GLU A 74 -20.06 11.48 1.13
C GLU A 74 -19.23 10.52 0.23
N ARG A 75 -17.92 10.39 0.46
CA ARG A 75 -17.01 9.52 -0.31
C ARG A 75 -17.05 9.77 -1.82
N ARG A 76 -17.19 11.04 -2.27
CA ARG A 76 -17.24 11.41 -3.69
C ARG A 76 -15.97 11.05 -4.46
N PHE A 77 -14.83 10.97 -3.78
CA PHE A 77 -13.55 10.55 -4.38
C PHE A 77 -13.26 9.06 -4.17
N GLY A 78 -14.19 8.30 -3.60
CA GLY A 78 -14.06 6.87 -3.36
C GLY A 78 -14.06 6.03 -4.63
N ASN A 79 -13.41 4.87 -4.56
CA ASN A 79 -13.48 3.83 -5.57
C ASN A 79 -13.11 2.47 -4.93
N ARG A 80 -13.31 1.37 -5.65
CA ARG A 80 -13.01 0.00 -5.16
C ARG A 80 -11.58 -0.19 -4.65
N TYR A 81 -10.60 0.49 -5.26
CA TYR A 81 -9.22 0.43 -4.78
C TYR A 81 -9.10 1.10 -3.41
N LEU A 82 -9.67 2.31 -3.26
CA LEU A 82 -9.69 3.04 -2.00
C LEU A 82 -10.49 2.33 -0.91
N GLU A 83 -11.59 1.66 -1.25
CA GLU A 83 -12.33 0.81 -0.31
C GLU A 83 -11.46 -0.32 0.25
N ARG A 84 -10.68 -1.01 -0.61
CA ARG A 84 -9.77 -2.07 -0.17
C ARG A 84 -8.65 -1.55 0.74
N VAL A 85 -8.04 -0.43 0.36
CA VAL A 85 -6.78 0.03 0.97
C VAL A 85 -6.95 1.06 2.07
N LEU A 86 -8.13 1.66 2.21
CA LEU A 86 -8.47 2.64 3.25
C LEU A 86 -9.69 2.23 4.09
N GLY A 87 -10.43 1.20 3.69
CA GLY A 87 -11.72 0.86 4.30
C GLY A 87 -12.85 1.82 3.91
N ALA A 88 -14.07 1.43 4.29
CA ALA A 88 -15.29 2.22 4.12
C ALA A 88 -15.28 3.49 5.00
#